data_AF-A0A426UMC4-F1
#
_entry.id   AF-A0A426UMC4-F1
#
_cell.length_a   1.000
_cell.length_b   1.000
_cell.length_c   1.000
_cell.angle_alpha   90.00
_cell.angle_beta   90.00
_cell.angle_gamma   90.00
#
_symmetry.space_group_name_H-M   'P 1'
#
loop_
_entity.id
_entity.type
_entity.pdbx_description
1 polymer ?
#
loop_
_entity_poly.entity_id
_entity_poly.type
_entity_poly.pdbx_seq_one_letter_code
_entity_poly.pdbx_strand_id
1 'polypeptide(L)'
;MDDEFGPVVASYTWDEAFEDGAFIKIPPAAAMAAGIEMPLAITPGARKEFVEGGDGDEGDRLRTVLSAVARAVKRRPDDEVCFVVPADELPSGKKSTGADELLAITQPADSGGLIMTLMLLDEM
;
A
#
# COMPACT_ATOMS: atom_id res chain seq x y z
N MET A 1 -14.80 26.95 32.38
CA MET A 1 -13.94 27.77 31.52
C MET A 1 -12.56 27.57 32.11
N ASP A 2 -11.70 26.72 31.55
CA ASP A 2 -11.32 26.61 30.14
C ASP A 2 -11.12 25.13 29.72
N ASP A 3 -11.39 24.84 28.43
CA ASP A 3 -11.18 23.59 27.67
C ASP A 3 -9.91 22.82 28.10
N GLU A 4 -9.93 21.52 28.41
CA GLU A 4 -10.34 20.36 27.59
C GLU A 4 -9.38 20.09 26.40
N PHE A 5 -8.67 18.96 26.50
CA PHE A 5 -7.74 18.36 25.53
C PHE A 5 -6.37 19.05 25.30
N GLY A 6 -5.29 18.30 25.55
CA GLY A 6 -3.91 18.70 25.24
C GLY A 6 -3.71 18.99 23.74
N PRO A 7 -2.51 19.46 23.32
CA PRO A 7 -2.28 19.95 21.97
C PRO A 7 -2.84 18.95 20.96
N VAL A 8 -3.78 19.42 20.14
CA VAL A 8 -4.35 18.67 19.01
C VAL A 8 -3.16 18.06 18.29
N VAL A 9 -3.00 16.74 18.40
CA VAL A 9 -2.01 16.02 17.61
C VAL A 9 -2.42 16.36 16.19
N ALA A 10 -1.62 17.15 15.49
CA ALA A 10 -1.88 17.48 14.09
C ALA A 10 -2.15 16.14 13.42
N SER A 11 -3.37 15.94 12.91
CA SER A 11 -3.72 14.72 12.19
C SER A 11 -2.73 14.64 11.04
N TYR A 12 -1.74 13.77 11.16
CA TYR A 12 -0.71 13.59 10.15
C TYR A 12 -1.40 13.19 8.86
N THR A 13 -1.45 14.13 7.92
CA THR A 13 -2.27 13.98 6.72
C THR A 13 -1.57 13.09 5.71
N TRP A 14 -2.36 12.50 4.80
CA TRP A 14 -1.77 11.78 3.66
C TRP A 14 -0.83 12.64 2.83
N ASP A 15 -1.09 13.94 2.70
CA ASP A 15 -0.23 14.85 1.97
C ASP A 15 1.13 14.99 2.65
N GLU A 16 1.15 15.22 3.97
CA GLU A 16 2.39 15.23 4.78
C GLU A 16 3.12 13.89 4.70
N ALA A 17 2.38 12.78 4.69
CA ALA A 17 2.98 11.45 4.59
C ALA A 17 3.61 11.15 3.22
N PHE A 18 3.10 11.76 2.14
CA PHE A 18 3.76 11.75 0.83
C PHE A 18 4.95 12.72 0.79
N GLU A 19 4.85 13.89 1.43
CA GLU A 19 5.93 14.89 1.48
C GLU A 19 7.14 14.41 2.29
N ASP A 20 6.92 13.74 3.42
CA ASP A 20 7.98 13.14 4.26
C ASP A 20 8.59 11.88 3.62
N GLY A 21 7.95 11.35 2.57
CA GLY A 21 8.38 10.13 1.89
C GLY A 21 8.06 8.85 2.68
N ALA A 22 7.28 8.95 3.75
CA ALA A 22 6.73 7.80 4.48
C ALA A 22 5.88 6.91 3.56
N PHE A 23 5.18 7.53 2.60
CA PHE A 23 4.52 6.83 1.51
C PHE A 23 4.94 7.38 0.14
N ILE A 24 4.92 6.48 -0.84
CA ILE A 24 5.17 6.76 -2.23
C ILE A 24 3.86 6.61 -2.98
N LYS A 25 3.45 7.67 -3.67
CA LYS A 25 2.21 7.66 -4.46
C LYS A 25 2.37 6.77 -5.69
N ILE A 26 1.48 5.79 -5.84
CA ILE A 26 1.43 4.97 -7.05
C ILE A 26 0.74 5.78 -8.16
N PRO A 27 1.28 5.80 -9.40
CA PRO A 27 0.62 6.45 -10.52
C PRO A 27 -0.81 5.90 -10.72
N PRO A 28 -1.84 6.76 -10.81
CA PRO A 28 -3.23 6.31 -10.97
C PRO A 28 -3.44 5.41 -12.18
N ALA A 29 -2.72 5.68 -13.28
CA ALA A 29 -2.78 4.85 -14.48
C ALA A 29 -2.32 3.40 -14.25
N ALA A 30 -1.32 3.18 -13.37
CA ALA A 30 -0.84 1.85 -13.03
C ALA A 30 -1.85 1.10 -12.15
N ALA A 31 -2.44 1.79 -11.16
CA ALA A 31 -3.48 1.23 -10.30
C ALA A 31 -4.74 0.85 -11.10
N MET A 32 -5.20 1.75 -11.98
CA MET A 32 -6.35 1.50 -12.86
C MET A 32 -6.10 0.35 -13.84
N ALA A 33 -4.89 0.22 -14.38
CA ALA A 33 -4.53 -0.90 -15.26
C ALA A 33 -4.63 -2.26 -14.55
N ALA A 34 -4.45 -2.30 -13.23
CA ALA A 34 -4.66 -3.49 -12.40
C ALA A 34 -6.13 -3.68 -11.96
N GLY A 35 -7.01 -2.71 -12.26
CA GLY A 35 -8.42 -2.73 -11.87
C GLY A 35 -8.68 -2.23 -10.45
N ILE A 36 -7.81 -1.35 -9.94
CA ILE A 36 -8.01 -0.66 -8.66
C ILE A 36 -8.42 0.79 -8.95
N GLU A 37 -9.61 1.17 -8.48
CA GLU A 37 -10.24 2.47 -8.81
C GLU A 37 -10.01 3.55 -7.74
N MET A 38 -9.33 3.21 -6.65
CA MET A 38 -8.99 4.13 -5.56
C MET A 38 -7.52 4.55 -5.58
N PRO A 39 -7.17 5.70 -4.98
CA PRO A 39 -5.78 6.10 -4.78
C PRO A 39 -4.97 5.02 -4.06
N LEU A 40 -3.74 4.80 -4.52
CA LEU A 40 -2.80 3.86 -3.91
C LEU A 40 -1.51 4.54 -3.45
N ALA A 41 -1.05 4.10 -2.29
CA ALA A 41 0.23 4.44 -1.70
C ALA A 41 1.02 3.16 -1.44
N ILE A 42 2.35 3.22 -1.50
CA ILE A 42 3.24 2.13 -1.08
C ILE A 42 4.33 2.68 -0.15
N THR A 43 4.72 1.96 0.89
CA THR A 43 5.87 2.34 1.71
C THR A 43 7.18 2.18 0.93
N PRO A 44 8.23 2.96 1.26
CA PRO A 44 9.56 2.74 0.69
C PRO A 44 10.08 1.32 0.90
N GLY A 45 9.81 0.70 2.05
CA GLY A 45 10.21 -0.68 2.34
C GLY A 45 9.54 -1.67 1.38
N ALA A 46 8.21 -1.61 1.27
CA ALA A 46 7.47 -2.48 0.34
C ALA A 46 7.85 -2.25 -1.12
N ARG A 47 8.06 -1.00 -1.55
CA ARG A 47 8.55 -0.70 -2.91
C ARG A 47 9.93 -1.31 -3.14
N LYS A 48 10.83 -1.17 -2.18
CA LYS A 48 12.20 -1.70 -2.31
C LYS A 48 12.23 -3.23 -2.39
N GLU A 49 11.36 -3.90 -1.65
CA GLU A 49 11.32 -5.37 -1.60
C GLU A 49 10.65 -5.99 -2.84
N PHE A 50 9.52 -5.42 -3.30
CA PHE A 50 8.70 -6.05 -4.34
C PHE A 50 8.76 -5.37 -5.71
N VAL A 51 9.25 -4.14 -5.79
CA VAL A 51 9.23 -3.35 -7.03
C VAL A 51 10.66 -3.07 -7.50
N GLU A 52 11.55 -2.59 -6.62
CA GLU A 52 12.94 -2.28 -6.96
C GLU A 52 13.88 -3.49 -6.83
N GLY A 53 15.04 -3.43 -7.48
CA GLY A 53 16.22 -4.18 -7.02
C GLY A 53 16.35 -5.66 -7.43
N GLY A 54 15.72 -6.12 -8.51
CA GLY A 54 16.04 -7.45 -9.05
C GLY A 54 16.05 -7.50 -10.57
N ASP A 55 16.29 -8.68 -11.13
CA ASP A 55 16.26 -8.92 -12.58
C ASP A 55 14.85 -8.71 -13.17
N GLY A 56 14.64 -7.61 -13.90
CA GLY A 56 13.39 -7.29 -14.58
C GLY A 56 13.10 -5.79 -14.68
N ASP A 57 12.10 -5.43 -15.48
CA ASP A 57 11.59 -4.06 -15.56
C ASP A 57 10.76 -3.72 -14.30
N GLU A 58 11.04 -2.56 -13.70
CA GLU A 58 10.36 -2.08 -12.49
C GLU A 58 8.84 -1.92 -12.72
N GLY A 59 8.45 -1.47 -13.91
CA GLY A 59 7.06 -1.29 -14.30
C GLY A 59 6.29 -2.61 -14.40
N ASP A 60 6.90 -3.65 -14.96
CA ASP A 60 6.30 -4.99 -15.01
C ASP A 60 6.12 -5.62 -13.62
N ARG A 61 7.07 -5.37 -12.72
CA ARG A 61 6.98 -5.81 -11.32
C ARG A 61 5.87 -5.09 -10.58
N LEU A 62 5.85 -3.75 -10.67
CA LEU A 62 4.78 -2.95 -10.09
C LEU A 62 3.41 -3.42 -10.60
N ARG A 63 3.28 -3.68 -11.91
CA ARG A 63 2.04 -4.21 -12.48
C ARG A 63 1.66 -5.57 -11.90
N THR A 64 2.63 -6.46 -11.68
CA THR A 64 2.41 -7.78 -11.08
C THR A 64 1.93 -7.64 -9.64
N VAL A 65 2.60 -6.81 -8.83
CA VAL A 65 2.21 -6.48 -7.44
C VAL A 65 0.78 -5.94 -7.41
N LEU A 66 0.48 -4.93 -8.23
CA LEU A 66 -0.85 -4.32 -8.28
C LEU A 66 -1.92 -5.32 -8.74
N SER A 67 -1.59 -6.21 -9.67
CA SER A 67 -2.52 -7.27 -10.12
C SER A 67 -2.81 -8.29 -9.01
N ALA A 68 -1.79 -8.66 -8.22
CA ALA A 68 -1.94 -9.54 -7.08
C ALA A 68 -2.79 -8.90 -5.97
N VAL A 69 -2.54 -7.62 -5.67
CA VAL A 69 -3.36 -6.81 -4.75
C VAL A 69 -4.81 -6.76 -5.23
N ALA A 70 -5.06 -6.40 -6.49
CA ALA A 70 -6.40 -6.33 -7.06
C ALA A 70 -7.13 -7.69 -6.97
N ARG A 71 -6.40 -8.79 -7.14
CA ARG A 71 -6.94 -10.14 -7.00
C ARG A 71 -7.24 -10.50 -5.54
N ALA A 72 -6.40 -10.08 -4.59
CA ALA A 72 -6.61 -10.26 -3.16
C ALA A 72 -7.85 -9.49 -2.68
N VAL A 73 -7.97 -8.23 -3.10
CA VAL A 73 -9.14 -7.37 -2.84
C VAL A 73 -10.41 -8.00 -3.42
N LYS A 74 -10.38 -8.48 -4.67
CA LYS A 74 -11.53 -9.16 -5.30
C LYS A 74 -11.94 -10.49 -4.64
N ARG A 75 -11.02 -11.15 -3.93
CA ARG A 75 -11.25 -12.46 -3.29
C ARG A 75 -11.87 -12.34 -1.90
N ARG A 76 -11.85 -11.16 -1.30
CA ARG A 76 -12.35 -10.89 0.06
C ARG A 76 -13.58 -9.98 -0.01
N PRO A 77 -14.56 -10.12 0.91
CA PRO A 77 -15.75 -9.27 0.94
C PRO A 77 -15.44 -7.84 1.42
N ASP A 78 -16.31 -6.89 1.03
CA ASP A 78 -16.25 -5.42 1.17
C ASP A 78 -15.83 -4.82 2.54
N ASP A 79 -15.78 -5.61 3.61
CA ASP A 79 -15.56 -5.13 4.99
C ASP A 79 -14.13 -5.37 5.51
N GLU A 80 -13.29 -6.09 4.75
CA GLU A 80 -11.93 -6.37 5.18
C GLU A 80 -11.01 -5.18 4.87
N VAL A 81 -10.59 -4.49 5.94
CA VAL A 81 -9.73 -3.30 5.89
C VAL A 81 -8.28 -3.65 5.55
N CYS A 82 -7.90 -4.93 5.59
CA CYS A 82 -6.52 -5.39 5.52
C CYS A 82 -6.39 -6.69 4.74
N PHE A 83 -5.70 -6.65 3.59
CA PHE A 83 -5.48 -7.82 2.73
C PHE A 83 -4.03 -8.22 2.77
N VAL A 84 -3.80 -9.51 2.98
CA VAL A 84 -2.47 -10.10 2.88
C VAL A 84 -2.29 -10.65 1.47
N VAL A 85 -1.32 -10.11 0.72
CA VAL A 85 -0.92 -10.64 -0.58
C VAL A 85 0.20 -11.65 -0.37
N PRO A 86 -0.02 -12.93 -0.72
CA PRO A 86 0.98 -13.96 -0.52
C PRO A 86 2.18 -13.75 -1.45
N ALA A 87 3.38 -13.99 -0.93
CA ALA A 87 4.64 -13.84 -1.65
C ALA A 87 4.70 -14.63 -2.98
N ASP A 88 4.04 -15.79 -3.07
CA ASP A 88 3.95 -16.58 -4.32
C ASP A 88 3.23 -15.85 -5.46
N GLU A 89 2.40 -14.84 -5.16
CA GLU A 89 1.74 -13.99 -6.16
C GLU A 89 2.53 -12.69 -6.43
N LEU A 90 3.64 -12.46 -5.72
CA LEU A 90 4.50 -11.28 -5.86
C LEU A 90 5.77 -11.61 -6.67
N PRO A 91 6.34 -10.64 -7.39
CA PRO A 91 7.61 -10.81 -8.08
C PRO A 91 8.77 -10.79 -7.08
N SER A 92 8.84 -11.77 -6.18
CA SER A 92 9.93 -11.91 -5.22
C SER A 92 11.10 -12.68 -5.83
N GLY A 93 12.27 -12.05 -5.92
CA GLY A 93 13.52 -12.70 -6.36
C GLY A 93 14.10 -13.69 -5.35
N LYS A 94 13.42 -13.94 -4.22
CA LYS A 94 13.83 -14.85 -3.15
C LYS A 94 12.67 -15.75 -2.71
N LYS A 95 13.03 -16.90 -2.16
CA LYS A 95 12.12 -17.90 -1.62
C LYS A 95 11.45 -17.34 -0.36
N SER A 96 10.13 -17.26 -0.36
CA SER A 96 9.31 -16.69 0.72
C SER A 96 9.67 -17.29 2.08
N THR A 97 9.98 -16.42 3.04
CA THR A 97 10.32 -16.73 4.43
C THR A 97 9.14 -16.55 5.39
N GLY A 98 7.96 -16.16 4.88
CA GLY A 98 6.79 -15.83 5.70
C GLY A 98 6.81 -14.41 6.27
N ALA A 99 7.89 -13.65 6.07
CA ALA A 99 7.96 -12.20 6.29
C ALA A 99 7.70 -11.40 4.98
N ASP A 100 7.55 -12.11 3.85
CA ASP A 100 7.38 -11.55 2.50
C ASP A 100 5.90 -11.26 2.14
N GLU A 101 5.07 -11.02 3.15
CA GLU A 101 3.65 -10.73 2.97
C GLU A 101 3.44 -9.23 2.79
N LEU A 102 2.87 -8.85 1.64
CA LEU A 102 2.51 -7.46 1.38
C LEU A 102 1.11 -7.22 1.94
N LEU A 103 1.01 -6.21 2.79
CA LEU A 103 -0.24 -5.79 3.40
C LEU A 103 -0.86 -4.67 2.57
N ALA A 104 -2.12 -4.83 2.19
CA ALA A 104 -2.92 -3.78 1.58
C ALA A 104 -3.99 -3.32 2.56
N ILE A 105 -3.90 -2.10 3.08
CA ILE A 105 -4.85 -1.53 4.02
C ILE A 105 -5.71 -0.49 3.32
N THR A 106 -7.04 -0.61 3.38
CA THR A 106 -7.97 0.40 2.87
C THR A 106 -8.49 1.26 4.01
N GLN A 107 -8.13 2.54 4.04
CA GLN A 107 -8.51 3.45 5.13
C GLN A 107 -9.11 4.75 4.59
N PRO A 108 -9.96 5.44 5.39
CA PRO A 108 -10.46 6.75 5.03
C PRO A 108 -9.29 7.75 4.95
N ALA A 109 -9.17 8.41 3.81
CA ALA A 109 -8.27 9.53 3.59
C ALA A 109 -8.89 10.82 4.16
N ASP A 110 -8.04 11.77 4.56
CA ASP A 110 -8.45 13.06 5.13
C ASP A 110 -9.38 13.86 4.20
N SER A 111 -9.30 13.62 2.88
CA SER A 111 -10.16 14.26 1.88
C SER A 111 -11.57 13.66 1.76
N GLY A 112 -11.95 12.72 2.62
CA GLY A 112 -13.27 12.06 2.59
C GLY A 112 -13.39 10.94 1.55
N GLY A 113 -12.27 10.46 1.01
CA GLY A 113 -12.19 9.30 0.12
C GLY A 113 -11.61 8.08 0.82
N LEU A 114 -11.50 6.95 0.12
CA LEU A 114 -10.70 5.80 0.58
C LEU A 114 -9.34 5.84 -0.10
N ILE A 115 -8.29 5.52 0.64
CA ILE A 115 -6.96 5.28 0.11
C ILE A 115 -6.50 3.90 0.52
N MET A 116 -5.86 3.21 -0.43
CA MET A 116 -5.25 1.92 -0.18
C MET A 116 -3.74 2.10 0.00
N THR A 117 -3.22 1.51 1.06
CA THR A 117 -1.82 1.61 1.44
C THR A 117 -1.19 0.23 1.39
N LEU A 118 -0.09 0.11 0.65
CA LEU A 118 0.71 -1.09 0.52
C LEU A 118 1.93 -0.98 1.43
N MET A 119 2.09 -1.90 2.37
CA MET A 119 3.23 -1.90 3.29
C MET A 119 3.65 -3.31 3.67
N LEU A 120 4.87 -3.49 4.17
CA LEU A 120 5.30 -4.78 4.69
C LEU A 120 4.58 -5.06 6.02
N LEU A 121 4.30 -6.33 6.30
CA LEU A 121 3.72 -6.72 7.59
C LEU A 121 4.64 -6.35 8.77
N ASP A 122 5.96 -6.34 8.57
CA ASP A 122 6.96 -5.94 9.57
C ASP A 122 7.01 -4.42 9.80
N GLU A 123 6.41 -3.61 8.92
CA GLU A 123 6.31 -2.15 9.05
C GLU A 123 5.06 -1.70 9.84
N MET A 124 4.24 -2.63 10.34
CA MET A 124 3.07 -2.36 11.18
C MET A 124 3.40 -2.09 12.65
#